data_AF-A0A924QK13-F1
#
_entry.id   AF-A0A924QK13-F1
#
_cell.length_a   1.000
_cell.length_b   1.000
_cell.length_c   1.000
_cell.angle_alpha   90.00
_cell.angle_beta   90.00
_cell.angle_gamma   90.00
#
_symmetry.space_group_name_H-M   'P 1'
#
loop_
_entity.id
_entity.type
_entity.pdbx_description
1 polymer ?
#
loop_
_entity_poly.entity_id
_entity_poly.type
_entity_poly.pdbx_seq_one_letter_code
_entity_poly.pdbx_strand_id
1 'polypeptide(L)'
;MTTPPAAALAPGWLAAVPWRVLNVGLAVDFRRDFVDLWQAWLNDPLRPSLLHVAAVCEYLPRGEQAEPLEPLHALCPQNAELNSMLWGLLPGFHRLVFEDGQLQLTLCIGSLSDISGLLKNQCFAADTITFDNRCNNYSHNQSNPLPLFKALARCSRRGTQLVIKHTNPSTLSTIRHALVQSGYQCAAASSEHSPRHQATCTAIYQPAWTPKKAATTDSAGLTGITFLTDLKPSTVPPQPNTCIVLGAGLAGAAVAASLARRGWHVTVLDAANTPAAGASSLPAGLLVAHVSKDDSVLSRLSRSGVRMALQQAGKLLTRGADWDLTGVLEHCAAGSARALPASWAQLNQQQAGADWCRQATPDQLARCGLPAPGAASPAALWHAQAAWVKPASLVKAWLGTPGVTIVLNCPAAQVLPTPGGWQVLGLADEVLGQAHLVVLAAGFASQALAQSVKPSTHRHEHLQVNTAADMAVSAVKTLALQPIRGQVSWGRHADLPHGGL
;
A
#
# COMPACT_ATOMS: atom_id res chain seq x y z
N MET A 1 -35.58 -15.08 -10.68
CA MET A 1 -34.68 -13.91 -10.66
C MET A 1 -34.43 -13.57 -9.20
N THR A 2 -33.43 -14.23 -8.62
CA THR A 2 -33.02 -14.06 -7.23
C THR A 2 -32.01 -12.93 -7.16
N THR A 3 -32.33 -11.88 -6.42
CA THR A 3 -31.39 -10.79 -6.10
C THR A 3 -30.12 -11.38 -5.46
N PRO A 4 -28.92 -11.08 -6.00
CA PRO A 4 -27.68 -11.59 -5.42
C PRO A 4 -27.41 -10.93 -4.06
N PRO A 5 -26.62 -11.57 -3.18
CA PRO A 5 -26.19 -11.00 -1.90
C PRO A 5 -25.45 -9.65 -2.02
N ALA A 6 -25.08 -9.23 -3.24
CA ALA A 6 -24.62 -7.89 -3.57
C ALA A 6 -25.62 -6.78 -3.19
N ALA A 7 -26.93 -7.06 -3.08
CA ALA A 7 -27.92 -6.07 -2.66
C ALA A 7 -27.72 -5.55 -1.22
N ALA A 8 -27.07 -6.33 -0.34
CA ALA A 8 -26.70 -5.88 1.00
C ALA A 8 -25.44 -5.01 1.05
N LEU A 9 -24.73 -4.90 -0.08
CA LEU A 9 -23.50 -4.14 -0.25
C LEU A 9 -23.63 -2.98 -1.23
N ALA A 10 -24.68 -2.94 -2.06
CA ALA A 10 -24.95 -1.87 -3.02
C ALA A 10 -25.17 -0.55 -2.28
N PRO A 11 -24.14 0.30 -2.17
CA PRO A 11 -24.24 1.50 -1.37
C PRO A 11 -24.86 2.61 -2.21
N GLY A 12 -25.30 3.69 -1.55
CA GLY A 12 -25.55 4.95 -2.24
C GLY A 12 -24.22 5.57 -2.68
N TRP A 13 -23.54 4.95 -3.65
CA TRP A 13 -22.30 5.49 -4.20
C TRP A 13 -22.57 6.88 -4.79
N LEU A 14 -21.64 7.77 -4.51
CA LEU A 14 -21.62 9.11 -5.08
C LEU A 14 -20.35 9.21 -5.90
N ALA A 15 -20.51 9.54 -7.18
CA ALA A 15 -19.41 9.75 -8.09
C ALA A 15 -18.39 10.75 -7.50
N ALA A 16 -17.12 10.58 -7.85
CA ALA A 16 -15.97 11.38 -7.39
C ALA A 16 -15.57 11.24 -5.90
N VAL A 17 -16.34 10.58 -5.04
CA VAL A 17 -15.93 10.32 -3.65
C VAL A 17 -15.27 8.95 -3.55
N PRO A 18 -14.04 8.83 -2.99
CA PRO A 18 -13.45 7.53 -2.71
C PRO A 18 -14.32 6.71 -1.73
N TRP A 19 -14.50 5.43 -2.02
CA TRP A 19 -15.23 4.49 -1.17
C TRP A 19 -14.29 3.46 -0.57
N ARG A 20 -14.44 3.18 0.72
CA ARG A 20 -13.54 2.32 1.48
C ARG A 20 -14.31 1.18 2.13
N VAL A 21 -13.92 -0.06 1.85
CA VAL A 21 -14.55 -1.26 2.43
C VAL A 21 -13.55 -1.97 3.33
N LEU A 22 -13.94 -2.28 4.57
CA LEU A 22 -13.20 -3.19 5.44
C LEU A 22 -13.92 -4.54 5.48
N ASN A 23 -13.30 -5.58 4.95
CA ASN A 23 -13.79 -6.95 5.06
C ASN A 23 -12.99 -7.69 6.13
N VAL A 24 -13.67 -8.23 7.13
CA VAL A 24 -13.09 -9.08 8.16
C VAL A 24 -13.83 -10.41 8.10
N GLY A 25 -13.19 -11.42 7.52
CA GLY A 25 -13.87 -12.67 7.20
C GLY A 25 -12.93 -13.82 6.89
N LEU A 26 -13.51 -14.99 6.70
CA LEU A 26 -12.78 -16.18 6.24
C LEU A 26 -12.37 -16.02 4.77
N ALA A 27 -11.27 -16.68 4.39
CA ALA A 27 -10.62 -16.51 3.09
C ALA A 27 -11.55 -16.75 1.89
N VAL A 28 -12.37 -17.81 1.96
CA VAL A 28 -13.30 -18.20 0.89
C VAL A 28 -14.39 -17.17 0.67
N ASP A 29 -14.99 -16.66 1.75
CA ASP A 29 -16.05 -15.66 1.68
C ASP A 29 -15.53 -14.32 1.21
N PHE A 30 -14.32 -13.94 1.66
CA PHE A 30 -13.68 -12.74 1.17
C PHE A 30 -13.50 -12.75 -0.35
N ARG A 31 -13.00 -13.85 -0.94
CA ARG A 31 -12.76 -13.91 -2.39
C ARG A 31 -14.05 -13.65 -3.17
N ARG A 32 -15.13 -14.36 -2.83
CA ARG A 32 -16.43 -14.19 -3.46
C ARG A 32 -16.95 -12.77 -3.28
N ASP A 33 -16.95 -12.27 -2.05
CA ASP A 33 -17.42 -10.92 -1.72
C ASP A 33 -16.66 -9.83 -2.47
N PHE A 34 -15.34 -9.98 -2.66
CA PHE A 34 -14.51 -9.03 -3.38
C PHE A 34 -14.81 -9.02 -4.88
N VAL A 35 -14.97 -10.21 -5.49
CA VAL A 35 -15.34 -10.33 -6.90
C VAL A 35 -16.73 -9.74 -7.16
N ASP A 36 -17.70 -10.02 -6.29
CA ASP A 36 -19.05 -9.43 -6.36
C ASP A 36 -19.00 -7.91 -6.27
N LEU A 37 -18.25 -7.38 -5.30
CA LEU A 37 -18.10 -5.94 -5.11
C LEU A 37 -17.41 -5.27 -6.32
N TRP A 38 -16.40 -5.92 -6.90
CA TRP A 38 -15.73 -5.42 -8.09
C TRP A 38 -16.70 -5.36 -9.28
N GLN A 39 -17.47 -6.42 -9.52
CA GLN A 39 -18.47 -6.42 -10.60
C GLN A 39 -19.55 -5.36 -10.39
N ALA A 40 -20.06 -5.22 -9.16
CA ALA A 40 -21.00 -4.15 -8.81
C ALA A 40 -20.39 -2.76 -9.09
N TRP A 41 -19.13 -2.56 -8.70
CA TRP A 41 -18.40 -1.30 -8.95
C TRP A 41 -18.25 -1.00 -10.43
N LEU A 42 -17.92 -1.99 -11.26
CA LEU A 42 -17.81 -1.79 -12.70
C LEU A 42 -19.15 -1.41 -13.35
N ASN A 43 -20.25 -1.99 -12.86
CA ASN A 43 -21.58 -1.84 -13.44
C ASN A 43 -22.34 -0.58 -12.98
N ASP A 44 -21.85 0.12 -11.96
CA ASP A 44 -22.52 1.31 -11.42
C ASP A 44 -22.06 2.60 -12.15
N PRO A 45 -22.97 3.36 -12.78
CA PRO A 45 -22.60 4.60 -13.47
C PRO A 45 -22.16 5.72 -12.52
N LEU A 46 -22.53 5.64 -11.24
CA LEU A 46 -22.15 6.57 -10.17
C LEU A 46 -21.00 6.01 -9.31
N ARG A 47 -20.28 5.01 -9.82
CA ARG A 47 -19.19 4.38 -9.09
C ARG A 47 -18.15 5.39 -8.58
N PRO A 48 -17.60 5.16 -7.38
CA PRO A 48 -16.56 6.01 -6.79
C PRO A 48 -15.31 6.00 -7.67
N SER A 49 -14.61 7.14 -7.73
CA SER A 49 -13.35 7.29 -8.48
C SER A 49 -12.21 6.41 -7.95
N LEU A 50 -12.33 5.98 -6.70
CA LEU A 50 -11.44 5.03 -6.05
C LEU A 50 -12.23 4.13 -5.11
N LEU A 51 -12.17 2.82 -5.33
CA LEU A 51 -12.62 1.79 -4.41
C LEU A 51 -11.40 1.16 -3.71
N HIS A 52 -11.30 1.31 -2.40
CA HIS A 52 -10.25 0.66 -1.61
C HIS A 52 -10.85 -0.35 -0.64
N VAL A 53 -10.57 -1.62 -0.88
CA VAL A 53 -10.92 -2.73 0.00
C VAL A 53 -9.72 -3.10 0.87
N ALA A 54 -9.90 -3.11 2.19
CA ALA A 54 -8.98 -3.70 3.14
C ALA A 54 -9.58 -5.01 3.65
N ALA A 55 -8.85 -6.10 3.60
CA ALA A 55 -9.31 -7.41 4.04
C ALA A 55 -8.38 -7.97 5.13
N VAL A 56 -8.96 -8.55 6.17
CA VAL A 56 -8.21 -9.27 7.20
C VAL A 56 -8.50 -10.76 7.03
N CYS A 57 -7.46 -11.55 6.78
CA CYS A 57 -7.57 -13.01 6.65
C CYS A 57 -6.29 -13.69 7.17
N GLU A 58 -6.40 -14.94 7.60
CA GLU A 58 -5.25 -15.71 8.10
C GLU A 58 -4.35 -16.18 6.96
N TYR A 59 -4.97 -16.60 5.87
CA TYR A 59 -4.33 -16.98 4.63
C TYR A 59 -5.32 -16.81 3.49
N LEU A 60 -4.83 -16.85 2.25
CA LEU A 60 -5.69 -16.90 1.07
C LEU A 60 -5.21 -18.02 0.14
N PRO A 61 -5.99 -19.12 0.01
CA PRO A 61 -5.57 -20.26 -0.80
C PRO A 61 -5.58 -19.93 -2.29
N ARG A 62 -4.85 -20.74 -3.07
CA ARG A 62 -4.64 -20.56 -4.52
C ARG A 62 -4.66 -21.89 -5.24
N GLY A 63 -4.87 -21.83 -6.55
CA GLY A 63 -4.86 -23.01 -7.41
C GLY A 63 -5.82 -24.07 -6.89
N GLU A 64 -5.37 -25.32 -6.86
CA GLU A 64 -6.16 -26.48 -6.40
C GLU A 64 -6.51 -26.44 -4.91
N GLN A 65 -5.79 -25.65 -4.10
CA GLN A 65 -6.12 -25.46 -2.68
C GLN A 65 -7.24 -24.41 -2.49
N ALA A 66 -7.56 -23.61 -3.50
CA ALA A 66 -8.66 -22.66 -3.41
C ALA A 66 -9.97 -23.42 -3.48
N GLU A 67 -10.82 -23.23 -2.48
CA GLU A 67 -12.21 -23.70 -2.51
C GLU A 67 -12.87 -23.26 -3.83
N PRO A 68 -13.57 -24.17 -4.53
CA PRO A 68 -14.22 -23.85 -5.79
C PRO A 68 -15.26 -22.75 -5.56
N LEU A 69 -15.15 -21.68 -6.33
CA LEU A 69 -16.22 -20.70 -6.43
C LEU A 69 -17.37 -21.27 -7.25
N GLU A 70 -18.57 -20.73 -7.03
CA GLU A 70 -19.72 -21.00 -7.90
C GLU A 70 -19.34 -20.77 -9.38
N PRO A 71 -19.85 -21.58 -10.33
CA PRO A 71 -19.38 -21.57 -11.72
C PRO A 71 -19.36 -20.17 -12.38
N LEU A 72 -20.36 -19.33 -12.07
CA LEU A 72 -20.44 -17.97 -12.61
C LEU A 72 -19.30 -17.07 -12.12
N HIS A 73 -18.89 -17.19 -10.84
CA HIS A 73 -17.75 -16.46 -10.28
C HIS A 73 -16.42 -17.05 -10.74
N ALA A 74 -16.34 -18.37 -10.89
CA ALA A 74 -15.13 -19.04 -11.34
C ALA A 74 -14.71 -18.57 -12.74
N LEU A 75 -15.69 -18.36 -13.63
CA LEU A 75 -15.49 -17.97 -15.03
C LEU A 75 -15.32 -16.45 -15.25
N CYS A 76 -15.51 -15.61 -14.24
CA CYS A 76 -15.42 -14.17 -14.45
C CYS A 76 -13.97 -13.68 -14.59
N PRO A 77 -13.69 -12.70 -15.48
CA PRO A 77 -12.34 -12.16 -15.68
C PRO A 77 -11.70 -11.61 -14.40
N GLN A 78 -12.49 -10.99 -13.53
CA GLN A 78 -12.03 -10.41 -12.26
C GLN A 78 -11.43 -11.48 -11.34
N ASN A 79 -12.00 -12.68 -11.32
CA ASN A 79 -11.46 -13.79 -10.55
C ASN A 79 -10.14 -14.28 -11.13
N ALA A 80 -10.00 -14.36 -12.46
CA ALA A 80 -8.74 -14.72 -13.09
C ALA A 80 -7.63 -13.69 -12.80
N GLU A 81 -7.95 -12.39 -12.90
CA GLU A 81 -7.03 -11.31 -12.59
C GLU A 81 -6.62 -11.32 -11.10
N LEU A 82 -7.59 -11.47 -10.18
CA LEU A 82 -7.30 -11.65 -8.76
C LEU A 82 -6.36 -12.83 -8.53
N ASN A 83 -6.66 -14.01 -9.09
CA ASN A 83 -5.84 -15.21 -8.95
C ASN A 83 -4.39 -14.99 -9.38
N SER A 84 -4.17 -14.31 -10.50
CA SER A 84 -2.83 -14.02 -11.01
C SER A 84 -1.97 -13.18 -10.06
N MET A 85 -2.61 -12.45 -9.14
CA MET A 85 -1.98 -11.52 -8.20
C MET A 85 -1.81 -12.10 -6.79
N LEU A 86 -2.48 -13.22 -6.52
CA LEU A 86 -2.32 -13.98 -5.29
C LEU A 86 -1.06 -14.84 -5.47
N TRP A 87 0.11 -14.23 -5.28
CA TRP A 87 1.40 -14.91 -5.12
C TRP A 87 2.18 -14.30 -3.93
N GLY A 88 3.04 -15.06 -3.27
CA GLY A 88 3.92 -14.62 -2.16
C GLY A 88 3.25 -13.89 -0.98
N LEU A 89 2.12 -14.38 -0.45
CA LEU A 89 1.37 -13.71 0.62
C LEU A 89 1.82 -14.20 2.01
N LEU A 90 2.99 -13.72 2.45
CA LEU A 90 3.50 -13.94 3.81
C LEU A 90 2.71 -13.14 4.86
N PRO A 91 2.81 -13.42 6.17
CA PRO A 91 2.21 -12.58 7.20
C PRO A 91 2.60 -11.10 7.05
N GLY A 92 1.61 -10.19 7.15
CA GLY A 92 1.77 -8.76 6.94
C GLY A 92 0.78 -8.16 5.95
N PHE A 93 1.14 -7.02 5.37
CA PHE A 93 0.26 -6.21 4.51
C PHE A 93 0.66 -6.30 3.04
N HIS A 94 -0.32 -6.55 2.17
CA HIS A 94 -0.11 -6.69 0.73
C HIS A 94 -1.10 -5.80 -0.03
N ARG A 95 -0.57 -4.83 -0.77
CA ARG A 95 -1.37 -4.00 -1.69
C ARG A 95 -1.38 -4.66 -3.06
N LEU A 96 -2.57 -4.95 -3.56
CA LEU A 96 -2.85 -5.34 -4.94
C LEU A 96 -3.64 -4.21 -5.61
N VAL A 97 -3.33 -3.94 -6.86
CA VAL A 97 -3.88 -2.80 -7.61
C VAL A 97 -4.48 -3.31 -8.90
N PHE A 98 -5.72 -2.88 -9.18
CA PHE A 98 -6.52 -3.25 -10.34
C PHE A 98 -7.10 -1.98 -10.97
N GLU A 99 -7.69 -2.09 -12.16
CA GLU A 99 -8.46 -1.02 -12.81
C GLU A 99 -7.70 0.32 -12.83
N ASP A 100 -6.45 0.27 -13.28
CA ASP A 100 -5.55 1.42 -13.37
C ASP A 100 -5.27 2.19 -12.07
N GLY A 101 -5.51 1.54 -10.92
CA GLY A 101 -5.36 2.17 -9.61
C GLY A 101 -6.67 2.63 -8.97
N GLN A 102 -7.78 2.54 -9.71
CA GLN A 102 -9.13 2.88 -9.23
C GLN A 102 -9.70 1.80 -8.30
N LEU A 103 -9.23 0.55 -8.41
CA LEU A 103 -9.55 -0.50 -7.45
C LEU A 103 -8.28 -0.96 -6.72
N GLN A 104 -8.31 -0.91 -5.40
CA GLN A 104 -7.18 -1.30 -4.55
C GLN A 104 -7.62 -2.31 -3.52
N LEU A 105 -6.87 -3.39 -3.38
CA LEU A 105 -7.06 -4.40 -2.35
C LEU A 105 -5.85 -4.40 -1.41
N THR A 106 -6.09 -4.27 -0.11
CA THR A 106 -5.07 -4.45 0.93
C THR A 106 -5.38 -5.71 1.72
N LEU A 107 -4.64 -6.78 1.49
CA LEU A 107 -4.72 -8.01 2.27
C LEU A 107 -3.85 -7.88 3.52
N CYS A 108 -4.44 -8.12 4.67
CA CYS A 108 -3.78 -8.13 5.98
C CYS A 108 -3.73 -9.58 6.44
N ILE A 109 -2.62 -10.23 6.16
CA ILE A 109 -2.38 -11.65 6.42
C ILE A 109 -1.85 -11.81 7.85
N GLY A 110 -2.62 -12.48 8.71
CA GLY A 110 -2.21 -12.73 10.09
C GLY A 110 -3.28 -13.45 10.90
N SER A 111 -2.94 -13.88 12.11
CA SER A 111 -3.84 -14.69 12.92
C SER A 111 -5.17 -13.97 13.19
N LEU A 112 -6.28 -14.67 12.92
CA LEU A 112 -7.62 -14.17 13.25
C LEU A 112 -7.87 -14.09 14.76
N SER A 113 -7.00 -14.68 15.58
CA SER A 113 -7.03 -14.49 17.03
C SER A 113 -6.65 -13.08 17.47
N ASP A 114 -5.91 -12.32 16.64
CA ASP A 114 -5.49 -10.93 16.89
C ASP A 114 -5.96 -9.95 15.79
N ILE A 115 -7.24 -10.06 15.39
CA ILE A 115 -7.85 -9.09 14.46
C ILE A 115 -7.70 -7.66 14.99
N SER A 116 -7.82 -7.45 16.31
CA SER A 116 -7.70 -6.12 16.92
C SER A 116 -6.31 -5.51 16.71
N GLY A 117 -5.23 -6.28 16.87
CA GLY A 117 -3.86 -5.84 16.59
C GLY A 117 -3.64 -5.56 15.10
N LEU A 118 -4.11 -6.43 14.22
CA LEU A 118 -4.04 -6.25 12.76
C LEU A 118 -4.73 -4.95 12.31
N LEU A 119 -5.93 -4.68 12.84
CA LEU A 119 -6.65 -3.45 12.57
C LEU A 119 -5.91 -2.24 13.14
N LYS A 120 -5.36 -2.32 14.37
CA LYS A 120 -4.63 -1.22 15.03
C LYS A 120 -3.47 -0.69 14.20
N ASN A 121 -2.80 -1.57 13.46
CA ASN A 121 -1.70 -1.23 12.56
C ASN A 121 -2.16 -0.60 11.24
N GLN A 122 -3.46 -0.47 11.00
CA GLN A 122 -4.00 0.25 9.85
C GLN A 122 -4.42 1.69 10.20
N CYS A 123 -3.97 2.62 9.36
CA CYS A 123 -4.54 3.97 9.23
C CYS A 123 -5.66 3.92 8.18
N PHE A 124 -6.84 3.45 8.57
CA PHE A 124 -7.97 3.22 7.67
C PHE A 124 -9.27 3.75 8.29
N ALA A 125 -10.15 4.30 7.45
CA ALA A 125 -11.51 4.69 7.82
C ALA A 125 -12.46 4.20 6.73
N ALA A 126 -13.30 3.24 7.07
CA ALA A 126 -14.21 2.53 6.18
C ALA A 126 -15.52 3.29 6.00
N ASP A 127 -16.11 3.20 4.82
CA ASP A 127 -17.51 3.49 4.54
C ASP A 127 -18.41 2.31 4.86
N THR A 128 -17.93 1.12 4.53
CA THR A 128 -18.63 -0.14 4.74
C THR A 128 -17.70 -1.10 5.45
N ILE A 129 -18.21 -1.78 6.46
CA ILE A 129 -17.53 -2.88 7.13
C ILE A 129 -18.39 -4.13 6.94
N THR A 130 -17.79 -5.19 6.41
CA THR A 130 -18.40 -6.53 6.43
C THR A 130 -17.63 -7.41 7.41
N PHE A 131 -18.34 -7.98 8.38
CA PHE A 131 -17.76 -8.83 9.40
C PHE A 131 -18.41 -10.22 9.38
N ASP A 132 -17.62 -11.28 9.29
CA ASP A 132 -18.08 -12.64 9.47
C ASP A 132 -18.03 -13.04 10.94
N ASN A 133 -19.19 -13.27 11.56
CA ASN A 133 -19.26 -13.63 12.97
C ASN A 133 -18.57 -14.96 13.29
N ARG A 134 -18.32 -15.85 12.31
CA ARG A 134 -17.53 -17.07 12.54
C ARG A 134 -16.09 -16.76 12.92
N CYS A 135 -15.54 -15.60 12.50
CA CYS A 135 -14.23 -15.13 12.95
C CYS A 135 -14.18 -14.88 14.47
N ASN A 136 -15.32 -14.61 15.11
CA ASN A 136 -15.40 -14.43 16.55
C ASN A 136 -15.06 -15.74 17.31
N ASN A 137 -15.37 -16.91 16.72
CA ASN A 137 -15.09 -18.22 17.30
C ASN A 137 -13.58 -18.55 17.33
N TYR A 138 -12.75 -17.85 16.54
CA TYR A 138 -11.30 -18.04 16.47
C TYR A 138 -10.52 -17.08 17.36
N SER A 139 -11.18 -16.11 18.01
CA SER A 139 -10.53 -15.31 19.04
C SER A 139 -10.40 -16.16 20.31
N HIS A 140 -9.19 -16.25 20.87
CA HIS A 140 -8.87 -17.06 22.05
C HIS A 140 -9.59 -16.62 23.35
N ASN A 141 -10.57 -15.71 23.28
CA ASN A 141 -11.37 -15.27 24.41
C ASN A 141 -12.87 -15.38 24.09
N GLN A 142 -13.46 -16.47 24.54
CA GLN A 142 -14.91 -16.59 24.66
C GLN A 142 -15.50 -15.44 25.50
N SER A 143 -16.76 -15.11 25.19
CA SER A 143 -17.74 -14.23 25.87
C SER A 143 -17.75 -12.72 25.55
N ASN A 144 -16.64 -12.06 25.23
CA ASN A 144 -16.66 -10.59 25.09
C ASN A 144 -16.25 -10.08 23.70
N PRO A 145 -17.20 -9.75 22.81
CA PRO A 145 -16.90 -9.23 21.48
C PRO A 145 -16.55 -7.72 21.47
N LEU A 146 -16.58 -7.04 22.62
CA LEU A 146 -16.35 -5.60 22.73
C LEU A 146 -14.98 -5.13 22.20
N PRO A 147 -13.83 -5.79 22.48
CA PRO A 147 -12.54 -5.32 21.98
C PRO A 147 -12.49 -5.29 20.45
N LEU A 148 -13.08 -6.30 19.81
CA LEU A 148 -13.19 -6.37 18.35
C LEU A 148 -14.06 -5.23 17.81
N PHE A 149 -15.25 -5.00 18.37
CA PHE A 149 -16.12 -3.91 17.90
C PHE A 149 -15.53 -2.52 18.17
N LYS A 150 -14.74 -2.34 19.24
CA LYS A 150 -13.92 -1.13 19.44
C LYS A 150 -12.84 -0.98 18.37
N ALA A 151 -12.22 -2.08 17.93
CA ALA A 151 -11.24 -2.05 16.85
C ALA A 151 -11.90 -1.69 15.50
N LEU A 152 -13.09 -2.22 15.21
CA LEU A 152 -13.90 -1.85 14.03
C LEU A 152 -14.36 -0.38 14.10
N ALA A 153 -14.77 0.09 15.26
CA ALA A 153 -15.16 1.49 15.49
C ALA A 153 -14.00 2.46 15.21
N ARG A 154 -12.75 2.10 15.57
CA ARG A 154 -11.56 2.90 15.23
C ARG A 154 -11.34 3.02 13.73
N CYS A 155 -11.74 2.00 12.97
CA CYS A 155 -11.72 1.97 11.52
C CYS A 155 -13.00 2.55 10.89
N SER A 156 -13.92 3.14 11.67
CA SER A 156 -15.17 3.72 11.17
C SER A 156 -15.11 5.25 11.12
N ARG A 157 -15.87 5.84 10.20
CA ARG A 157 -16.26 7.26 10.21
C ARG A 157 -17.75 7.37 10.54
N ARG A 158 -18.23 8.55 10.99
CA ARG A 158 -19.68 8.73 11.20
C ARG A 158 -20.41 8.38 9.90
N GLY A 159 -21.45 7.55 10.01
CA GLY A 159 -22.19 7.03 8.86
C GLY A 159 -21.68 5.70 8.30
N THR A 160 -20.55 5.15 8.79
CA THR A 160 -20.07 3.83 8.36
C THR A 160 -21.15 2.77 8.56
N GLN A 161 -21.45 2.03 7.51
CA GLN A 161 -22.36 0.89 7.56
C GLN A 161 -21.59 -0.37 7.97
N LEU A 162 -22.11 -1.11 8.94
CA LEU A 162 -21.58 -2.40 9.37
C LEU A 162 -22.59 -3.49 9.05
N VAL A 163 -22.15 -4.52 8.34
CA VAL A 163 -22.92 -5.72 8.03
C VAL A 163 -22.23 -6.92 8.67
N ILE A 164 -22.93 -7.60 9.58
CA ILE A 164 -22.46 -8.81 10.25
C ILE A 164 -23.16 -10.01 9.64
N LYS A 165 -22.38 -10.94 9.06
CA LYS A 165 -22.83 -12.20 8.48
C LYS A 165 -22.76 -13.33 9.51
N HIS A 166 -23.47 -14.43 9.27
CA HIS A 166 -23.45 -15.64 10.11
C HIS A 166 -23.78 -15.38 11.59
N THR A 167 -24.73 -14.49 11.87
CA THR A 167 -25.24 -14.29 13.23
C THR A 167 -26.16 -15.45 13.62
N ASN A 168 -26.29 -15.71 14.93
CA ASN A 168 -27.26 -16.67 15.45
C ASN A 168 -28.06 -16.02 16.61
N PRO A 169 -29.28 -16.50 16.91
CA PRO A 169 -30.12 -15.89 17.94
C PRO A 169 -29.48 -15.85 19.33
N SER A 170 -28.67 -16.85 19.68
CA SER A 170 -28.04 -16.96 21.00
C SER A 170 -26.95 -15.93 21.27
N THR A 171 -26.28 -15.40 20.23
CA THR A 171 -25.20 -14.40 20.37
C THR A 171 -25.64 -12.97 20.03
N LEU A 172 -26.82 -12.80 19.43
CA LEU A 172 -27.27 -11.52 18.88
C LEU A 172 -27.42 -10.43 19.94
N SER A 173 -27.91 -10.76 21.15
CA SER A 173 -28.03 -9.79 22.25
C SER A 173 -26.67 -9.27 22.71
N THR A 174 -25.70 -10.16 22.92
CA THR A 174 -24.32 -9.82 23.30
C THR A 174 -23.64 -8.96 22.22
N ILE A 175 -23.82 -9.32 20.95
CA ILE A 175 -23.30 -8.54 19.81
C ILE A 175 -23.92 -7.13 19.80
N ARG A 176 -25.25 -7.01 19.93
CA ARG A 176 -25.94 -5.72 19.96
C ARG A 176 -25.45 -4.84 21.12
N HIS A 177 -25.29 -5.39 22.31
CA HIS A 177 -24.75 -4.64 23.45
C HIS A 177 -23.35 -4.11 23.18
N ALA A 178 -22.46 -4.94 22.63
CA ALA A 178 -21.10 -4.53 22.31
C ALA A 178 -21.03 -3.51 21.17
N LEU A 179 -21.92 -3.61 20.19
CA LEU A 179 -22.08 -2.63 19.11
C LEU A 179 -22.50 -1.25 19.65
N VAL A 180 -23.54 -1.20 20.48
CA VAL A 180 -24.02 0.04 21.10
C VAL A 180 -22.91 0.69 21.94
N GLN A 181 -22.23 -0.11 22.77
CA GLN A 181 -21.10 0.38 23.56
C GLN A 181 -19.92 0.88 22.71
N SER A 182 -19.78 0.38 21.48
CA SER A 182 -18.76 0.81 20.53
C SER A 182 -19.18 2.00 19.67
N GLY A 183 -20.43 2.47 19.78
CA GLY A 183 -20.94 3.66 19.09
C GLY A 183 -21.75 3.36 17.82
N TYR A 184 -22.19 2.12 17.65
CA TYR A 184 -23.06 1.73 16.54
C TYR A 184 -24.54 1.78 16.96
N GLN A 185 -25.39 2.22 16.04
CA GLN A 185 -26.84 2.11 16.14
C GLN A 185 -27.28 0.90 15.31
N CYS A 186 -27.81 -0.13 15.96
CA CYS A 186 -28.26 -1.36 15.27
C CYS A 186 -29.62 -1.15 14.61
N ALA A 187 -29.80 -1.64 13.39
CA ALA A 187 -31.12 -1.76 12.80
C ALA A 187 -31.91 -2.92 13.45
N ALA A 188 -33.25 -2.86 13.37
CA ALA A 188 -34.08 -4.03 13.68
C ALA A 188 -33.66 -5.18 12.75
N ALA A 189 -33.45 -6.39 13.29
CA ALA A 189 -33.04 -7.52 12.47
C ALA A 189 -34.13 -7.82 11.44
N SER A 190 -33.79 -7.76 10.15
CA SER A 190 -34.66 -8.25 9.08
C SER A 190 -34.64 -9.77 9.10
N SER A 191 -35.76 -10.37 9.52
CA SER A 191 -35.97 -11.82 9.43
C SER A 191 -36.39 -12.20 8.02
N GLU A 192 -35.50 -12.06 7.04
CA GLU A 192 -35.73 -12.69 5.74
C GLU A 192 -35.59 -14.20 5.90
N HIS A 193 -36.74 -14.87 6.05
CA HIS A 193 -36.86 -16.32 6.06
C HIS A 193 -36.64 -16.84 4.64
N SER A 194 -35.39 -17.07 4.27
CA SER A 194 -35.06 -17.92 3.15
C SER A 194 -34.19 -19.07 3.66
N PRO A 195 -34.53 -20.35 3.38
CA PRO A 195 -33.84 -21.52 3.95
C PRO A 195 -32.35 -21.63 3.54
N ARG A 196 -31.84 -20.71 2.71
CA ARG A 196 -30.43 -20.59 2.30
C ARG A 196 -29.74 -19.30 2.77
N HIS A 197 -30.44 -18.35 3.39
CA HIS A 197 -29.87 -17.08 3.84
C HIS A 197 -29.61 -17.10 5.35
N GLN A 198 -28.33 -16.96 5.71
CA GLN A 198 -27.85 -16.89 7.09
C GLN A 198 -28.31 -15.56 7.73
N ALA A 199 -28.62 -15.57 9.03
CA ALA A 199 -29.06 -14.35 9.72
C ALA A 199 -27.98 -13.26 9.67
N THR A 200 -28.38 -12.07 9.24
CA THR A 200 -27.52 -10.88 9.17
C THR A 200 -27.95 -9.84 10.19
N CYS A 201 -26.98 -9.07 10.70
CA CYS A 201 -27.23 -7.92 11.56
C CYS A 201 -26.55 -6.69 10.95
N THR A 202 -27.30 -5.61 10.79
CA THR A 202 -26.78 -4.35 10.26
C THR A 202 -26.77 -3.26 11.33
N ALA A 203 -25.77 -2.37 11.26
CA ALA A 203 -25.63 -1.24 12.17
C ALA A 203 -24.94 -0.06 11.48
N ILE A 204 -25.14 1.15 12.00
CA ILE A 204 -24.52 2.38 11.49
C ILE A 204 -23.68 3.00 12.60
N TYR A 205 -22.43 3.36 12.29
CA TYR A 205 -21.55 4.04 13.25
C TYR A 205 -22.01 5.48 13.46
N GLN A 206 -22.67 5.72 14.60
CA GLN A 206 -23.18 7.02 15.02
C GLN A 206 -23.00 7.17 16.55
N PRO A 207 -21.76 7.36 17.01
CA PRO A 207 -21.50 7.51 18.44
C PRO A 207 -22.18 8.78 18.98
N ALA A 208 -22.83 8.67 20.14
CA ALA A 208 -23.44 9.79 20.85
C ALA A 208 -22.38 10.79 21.38
N TRP A 209 -21.12 10.36 21.49
CA TRP A 209 -19.98 11.20 21.83
C TRP A 209 -19.22 11.62 20.57
N THR A 210 -18.45 12.71 20.68
CA THR A 210 -17.46 13.07 19.66
C THR A 210 -16.24 12.17 19.84
N PRO A 211 -15.91 11.29 18.87
CA PRO A 211 -14.70 10.49 18.96
C PRO A 211 -13.50 11.43 19.10
N LYS A 212 -12.61 11.18 20.06
CA LYS A 212 -11.33 11.88 20.13
C LYS A 212 -10.62 11.64 18.78
N LYS A 213 -10.63 12.65 17.91
CA LYS A 213 -9.82 12.66 16.70
C LYS A 213 -8.36 12.54 17.18
N ALA A 214 -7.66 11.46 16.83
CA ALA A 214 -6.22 11.60 16.60
C ALA A 214 -6.11 12.69 15.51
N ALA A 215 -5.38 13.77 15.82
CA ALA A 215 -5.43 15.04 15.11
C ALA A 215 -5.55 14.86 13.58
N THR A 216 -6.74 15.13 13.03
CA THR A 216 -6.84 15.47 11.62
C THR A 216 -6.40 16.92 11.53
N THR A 217 -5.16 17.17 11.13
CA THR A 217 -4.75 18.51 10.74
C THR A 217 -5.46 18.83 9.42
N ASP A 218 -6.57 19.56 9.52
CA ASP A 218 -7.08 20.33 8.40
C ASP A 218 -5.92 21.21 7.89
N SER A 219 -5.79 21.32 6.58
CA SER A 219 -4.70 22.01 5.86
C SER A 219 -4.46 23.48 6.24
N ALA A 220 -5.24 24.05 7.15
CA ALA A 220 -5.17 25.44 7.60
C ALA A 220 -4.21 25.69 8.79
N GLY A 221 -3.43 24.69 9.23
CA GLY A 221 -2.59 24.86 10.43
C GLY A 221 -1.41 23.91 10.52
N LEU A 222 -0.58 23.82 9.48
CA LEU A 222 0.72 23.13 9.53
C LEU A 222 1.78 24.09 10.09
N THR A 223 1.82 24.30 11.41
CA THR A 223 2.92 25.03 12.06
C THR A 223 4.05 24.10 12.53
N GLY A 224 4.20 22.92 11.91
CA GLY A 224 5.28 21.97 12.23
C GLY A 224 5.31 20.73 11.33
N ILE A 225 6.45 20.03 11.30
CA ILE A 225 6.62 18.75 10.60
C ILE A 225 5.70 17.71 11.28
N THR A 226 4.62 17.34 10.60
CA THR A 226 3.73 16.25 11.01
C THR A 226 4.27 14.95 10.42
N PHE A 227 4.53 13.92 11.24
CA PHE A 227 4.95 12.62 10.72
C PHE A 227 3.76 11.94 10.03
N LEU A 228 4.00 11.18 8.96
CA LEU A 228 2.96 10.46 8.20
C LEU A 228 2.09 9.53 9.07
N THR A 229 2.59 9.10 10.23
CA THR A 229 1.86 8.30 11.23
C THR A 229 0.73 9.06 11.93
N ASP A 230 0.82 10.39 11.96
CA ASP A 230 -0.14 11.26 12.65
C ASP A 230 -1.24 11.75 11.71
N LEU A 231 -1.06 11.59 10.39
CA LEU A 231 -2.02 12.00 9.38
C LEU A 231 -3.05 10.91 9.13
N LYS A 232 -4.28 11.10 9.61
CA LYS A 232 -5.42 10.36 9.03
C LYS A 232 -5.67 10.88 7.60
N PRO A 233 -5.91 10.00 6.61
CA PRO A 233 -6.16 10.43 5.24
C PRO A 233 -7.36 11.39 5.20
N SER A 234 -7.13 12.64 4.78
CA SER A 234 -8.24 13.55 4.45
C SER A 234 -9.14 12.88 3.41
N THR A 235 -10.45 13.04 3.55
CA THR A 235 -11.45 12.45 2.65
C THR A 235 -11.56 13.19 1.31
N VAL A 236 -10.99 14.40 1.22
CA VAL A 236 -10.97 15.22 0.01
C VAL A 236 -9.60 15.90 -0.07
N PRO A 237 -8.87 15.80 -1.21
CA PRO A 237 -7.64 16.56 -1.38
C PRO A 237 -7.95 18.08 -1.41
N PRO A 238 -7.10 18.92 -0.79
CA PRO A 238 -7.35 20.35 -0.67
C PRO A 238 -7.31 21.00 -2.07
N GLN A 239 -8.42 21.63 -2.47
CA GLN A 239 -8.48 22.35 -3.74
C GLN A 239 -7.81 23.73 -3.61
N PRO A 240 -6.91 24.13 -4.54
CA PRO A 240 -6.40 23.38 -5.69
C PRO A 240 -5.39 22.25 -5.36
N ASN A 241 -5.54 21.08 -5.98
CA ASN A 241 -4.63 19.93 -5.78
C ASN A 241 -3.33 20.02 -6.60
N THR A 242 -2.51 21.05 -6.40
CA THR A 242 -1.24 21.22 -7.13
C THR A 242 -0.05 20.68 -6.33
N CYS A 243 0.85 19.93 -6.98
CA CYS A 243 2.08 19.41 -6.37
C CYS A 243 3.30 19.73 -7.23
N ILE A 244 4.42 20.09 -6.60
CA ILE A 244 5.73 20.09 -7.22
C ILE A 244 6.55 18.90 -6.72
N VAL A 245 7.11 18.11 -7.63
CA VAL A 245 8.04 17.02 -7.31
C VAL A 245 9.44 17.42 -7.78
N LEU A 246 10.40 17.44 -6.86
CA LEU A 246 11.79 17.76 -7.18
C LEU A 246 12.56 16.47 -7.47
N GLY A 247 12.89 16.23 -8.74
CA GLY A 247 13.60 15.06 -9.26
C GLY A 247 12.72 14.20 -10.19
N ALA A 248 13.21 13.95 -11.40
CA ALA A 248 12.64 13.10 -12.45
C ALA A 248 13.36 11.74 -12.55
N GLY A 249 13.85 11.21 -11.43
CA GLY A 249 14.30 9.82 -11.30
C GLY A 249 13.15 8.85 -10.97
N LEU A 250 13.46 7.57 -10.70
CA LEU A 250 12.46 6.53 -10.38
C LEU A 250 11.48 6.96 -9.27
N ALA A 251 11.99 7.49 -8.16
CA ALA A 251 11.16 7.88 -7.02
C ALA A 251 10.20 9.03 -7.37
N GLY A 252 10.72 10.10 -7.98
CA GLY A 252 9.91 11.27 -8.31
C GLY A 252 8.88 10.99 -9.39
N ALA A 253 9.25 10.24 -10.43
CA ALA A 253 8.32 9.80 -11.47
C ALA A 253 7.19 8.91 -10.90
N ALA A 254 7.52 7.95 -10.04
CA ALA A 254 6.52 7.09 -9.39
C ALA A 254 5.56 7.90 -8.51
N VAL A 255 6.06 8.86 -7.74
CA VAL A 255 5.22 9.75 -6.92
C VAL A 255 4.33 10.62 -7.80
N ALA A 256 4.88 11.23 -8.86
CA ALA A 256 4.12 12.08 -9.77
C ALA A 256 2.96 11.32 -10.42
N ALA A 257 3.24 10.14 -10.98
CA ALA A 257 2.20 9.29 -11.57
C ALA A 257 1.14 8.86 -10.55
N SER A 258 1.56 8.56 -9.31
CA SER A 258 0.66 8.17 -8.21
C SER A 258 -0.26 9.33 -7.80
N LEU A 259 0.27 10.54 -7.65
CA LEU A 259 -0.51 11.73 -7.32
C LEU A 259 -1.46 12.11 -8.47
N ALA A 260 -0.98 12.10 -9.71
CA ALA A 260 -1.77 12.44 -10.89
C ALA A 260 -3.00 11.53 -11.06
N ARG A 261 -2.86 10.21 -10.84
CA ARG A 261 -3.99 9.25 -10.81
C ARG A 261 -5.05 9.56 -9.75
N ARG A 262 -4.70 10.35 -8.72
CA ARG A 262 -5.62 10.79 -7.66
C ARG A 262 -6.12 12.21 -7.86
N GLY A 263 -5.97 12.76 -9.07
CA GLY A 263 -6.49 14.08 -9.45
C GLY A 263 -5.60 15.25 -9.01
N TRP A 264 -4.31 15.02 -8.75
CA TRP A 264 -3.35 16.11 -8.54
C TRP A 264 -2.78 16.59 -9.88
N HIS A 265 -2.57 17.90 -9.99
CA HIS A 265 -1.75 18.48 -11.05
C HIS A 265 -0.31 18.52 -10.57
N VAL A 266 0.56 17.76 -11.22
CA VAL A 266 1.94 17.57 -10.76
C VAL A 266 2.92 18.21 -11.74
N THR A 267 3.77 19.10 -11.23
CA THR A 267 4.94 19.61 -11.97
C THR A 267 6.20 18.94 -11.44
N VAL A 268 6.92 18.21 -12.28
CA VAL A 268 8.19 17.57 -11.95
C VAL A 268 9.33 18.48 -12.43
N LEU A 269 10.15 18.96 -11.50
CA LEU A 269 11.34 19.76 -11.80
C LEU A 269 12.59 18.88 -11.70
N ASP A 270 13.47 18.90 -12.69
CA ASP A 270 14.77 18.23 -12.63
C ASP A 270 15.89 19.16 -13.13
N ALA A 271 17.05 19.08 -12.49
CA ALA A 271 18.24 19.83 -12.86
C ALA A 271 18.88 19.33 -14.17
N ALA A 272 18.71 18.05 -14.49
CA ALA A 272 19.24 17.43 -15.70
C ALA A 272 18.42 17.82 -16.94
N ASN A 273 19.03 17.66 -18.11
CA ASN A 273 18.42 17.92 -19.41
C ASN A 273 17.54 16.76 -19.93
N THR A 274 17.58 15.59 -19.28
CA THR A 274 16.74 14.43 -19.58
C THR A 274 16.31 13.74 -18.28
N PRO A 275 15.10 13.15 -18.20
CA PRO A 275 14.69 12.33 -17.06
C PRO A 275 15.62 11.15 -16.82
N ALA A 276 15.59 10.59 -15.61
CA ALA A 276 16.40 9.43 -15.21
C ALA A 276 17.93 9.59 -15.37
N ALA A 277 18.46 10.82 -15.44
CA ALA A 277 19.89 11.07 -15.69
C ALA A 277 20.81 10.90 -14.45
N GLY A 278 20.24 10.80 -13.24
CA GLY A 278 21.00 10.57 -12.00
C GLY A 278 21.27 9.09 -11.74
N ALA A 279 21.21 8.65 -10.48
CA ALA A 279 21.41 7.24 -10.10
C ALA A 279 20.44 6.24 -10.79
N SER A 280 19.36 6.74 -11.40
CA SER A 280 18.42 5.94 -12.20
C SER A 280 18.87 5.72 -13.65
N SER A 281 20.06 6.18 -14.08
CA SER A 281 20.53 6.10 -15.46
C SER A 281 21.10 4.73 -15.88
N LEU A 282 20.99 3.72 -15.01
CA LEU A 282 21.48 2.38 -15.28
C LEU A 282 20.81 1.81 -16.55
N PRO A 283 21.53 1.13 -17.44
CA PRO A 283 20.94 0.53 -18.64
C PRO A 283 19.92 -0.57 -18.29
N ALA A 284 20.21 -1.33 -17.23
CA ALA A 284 19.28 -2.27 -16.62
C ALA A 284 19.49 -2.30 -15.10
N GLY A 285 18.40 -2.34 -14.34
CA GLY A 285 18.39 -2.52 -12.90
C GLY A 285 17.72 -3.84 -12.52
N LEU A 286 18.20 -4.49 -11.46
CA LEU A 286 17.56 -5.67 -10.91
C LEU A 286 16.47 -5.27 -9.91
N LEU A 287 15.28 -5.84 -10.06
CA LEU A 287 14.21 -5.81 -9.08
C LEU A 287 14.28 -7.11 -8.27
N VAL A 288 14.94 -7.05 -7.11
CA VAL A 288 15.11 -8.21 -6.22
C VAL A 288 14.68 -7.83 -4.82
N ALA A 289 13.86 -8.68 -4.19
CA ALA A 289 13.49 -8.47 -2.81
C ALA A 289 14.68 -8.76 -1.90
N HIS A 290 14.94 -7.87 -0.94
CA HIS A 290 15.91 -8.14 0.10
C HIS A 290 15.40 -9.28 1.00
N VAL A 291 16.30 -10.20 1.35
CA VAL A 291 16.02 -11.32 2.25
C VAL A 291 16.99 -11.29 3.43
N SER A 292 16.45 -11.52 4.63
CA SER A 292 17.19 -11.64 5.87
C SER A 292 16.58 -12.72 6.75
N LYS A 293 17.38 -13.34 7.62
CA LYS A 293 16.98 -14.46 8.49
C LYS A 293 15.82 -14.12 9.42
N ASP A 294 15.75 -12.87 9.89
CA ASP A 294 14.74 -12.33 10.79
C ASP A 294 13.51 -11.76 10.07
N ASP A 295 13.50 -11.82 8.74
CA ASP A 295 12.51 -11.15 7.89
C ASP A 295 12.30 -9.67 8.24
N SER A 296 13.39 -8.91 8.35
CA SER A 296 13.45 -7.51 8.79
C SER A 296 12.45 -6.57 8.08
N VAL A 297 12.23 -5.38 8.65
CA VAL A 297 11.39 -4.32 8.04
C VAL A 297 11.83 -4.02 6.61
N LEU A 298 13.13 -3.97 6.34
CA LEU A 298 13.67 -3.75 4.99
C LEU A 298 13.28 -4.88 4.04
N SER A 299 13.40 -6.13 4.48
CA SER A 299 12.99 -7.31 3.69
C SER A 299 11.51 -7.25 3.34
N ARG A 300 10.64 -6.94 4.32
CA ARG A 300 9.19 -6.78 4.10
C ARG A 300 8.87 -5.62 3.14
N LEU A 301 9.48 -4.46 3.35
CA LEU A 301 9.29 -3.27 2.51
C LEU A 301 9.74 -3.52 1.07
N SER A 302 10.91 -4.15 0.89
CA SER A 302 11.43 -4.46 -0.44
C SER A 302 10.54 -5.43 -1.20
N ARG A 303 9.94 -6.44 -0.56
CA ARG A 303 8.94 -7.32 -1.19
C ARG A 303 7.71 -6.55 -1.64
N SER A 304 7.17 -5.67 -0.81
CA SER A 304 6.05 -4.80 -1.20
C SER A 304 6.42 -3.92 -2.39
N GLY A 305 7.61 -3.31 -2.38
CA GLY A 305 8.12 -2.49 -3.47
C GLY A 305 8.32 -3.25 -4.78
N VAL A 306 8.95 -4.43 -4.72
CA VAL A 306 9.17 -5.30 -5.90
C VAL A 306 7.84 -5.73 -6.50
N ARG A 307 6.87 -6.16 -5.69
CA ARG A 307 5.54 -6.51 -6.21
C ARG A 307 4.90 -5.33 -6.97
N MET A 308 4.92 -4.14 -6.38
CA MET A 308 4.37 -2.95 -7.03
C MET A 308 5.13 -2.60 -8.32
N ALA A 309 6.46 -2.70 -8.31
CA ALA A 309 7.28 -2.45 -9.49
C ALA A 309 7.00 -3.45 -10.63
N LEU A 310 6.87 -4.74 -10.31
CA LEU A 310 6.52 -5.79 -11.28
C LEU A 310 5.14 -5.55 -11.89
N GLN A 311 4.14 -5.16 -11.08
CA GLN A 311 2.80 -4.82 -11.58
C GLN A 311 2.86 -3.62 -12.54
N GLN A 312 3.64 -2.59 -12.22
CA GLN A 312 3.80 -1.42 -13.09
C GLN A 312 4.57 -1.78 -14.37
N ALA A 313 5.64 -2.57 -14.27
CA ALA A 313 6.42 -3.00 -15.43
C ALA A 313 5.56 -3.83 -16.39
N GLY A 314 4.82 -4.83 -15.89
CA GLY A 314 3.95 -5.65 -16.74
C GLY A 314 2.81 -4.89 -17.40
N LYS A 315 2.35 -3.79 -16.78
CA LYS A 315 1.33 -2.94 -17.37
C LYS A 315 1.88 -1.92 -18.38
N LEU A 316 3.02 -1.31 -18.08
CA LEU A 316 3.49 -0.11 -18.77
C LEU A 316 4.61 -0.38 -19.79
N LEU A 317 5.27 -1.54 -19.70
CA LEU A 317 6.49 -1.84 -20.44
C LEU A 317 6.36 -3.10 -21.28
N THR A 318 7.15 -3.19 -22.34
CA THR A 318 7.18 -4.37 -23.21
C THR A 318 8.08 -5.45 -22.62
N ARG A 319 7.50 -6.61 -22.27
CA ARG A 319 8.25 -7.76 -21.76
C ARG A 319 9.23 -8.28 -22.83
N GLY A 320 10.44 -8.65 -22.40
CA GLY A 320 11.54 -9.11 -23.26
C GLY A 320 12.36 -7.97 -23.88
N ALA A 321 11.84 -6.75 -23.92
CA ALA A 321 12.53 -5.58 -24.49
C ALA A 321 12.89 -4.54 -23.42
N ASP A 322 11.92 -4.14 -22.58
CA ASP A 322 12.11 -3.14 -21.53
C ASP A 322 12.31 -3.76 -20.15
N TRP A 323 11.83 -4.99 -19.96
CA TRP A 323 11.94 -5.74 -18.71
C TRP A 323 11.65 -7.22 -18.95
N ASP A 324 12.09 -8.09 -18.05
CA ASP A 324 11.59 -9.48 -18.01
C ASP A 324 11.73 -10.09 -16.62
N LEU A 325 10.78 -10.96 -16.26
CA LEU A 325 10.73 -11.71 -15.01
C LEU A 325 11.54 -13.02 -15.16
N THR A 326 12.86 -12.88 -15.27
CA THR A 326 13.78 -14.01 -15.50
C THR A 326 14.15 -14.76 -14.22
N GLY A 327 13.82 -14.20 -13.06
CA GLY A 327 14.41 -14.58 -11.78
C GLY A 327 15.87 -14.13 -11.65
N VAL A 328 16.40 -14.20 -10.44
CA VAL A 328 17.80 -13.85 -10.12
C VAL A 328 18.39 -14.91 -9.21
N LEU A 329 19.58 -15.39 -9.56
CA LEU A 329 20.40 -16.24 -8.70
C LEU A 329 21.36 -15.37 -7.90
N GLU A 330 21.24 -15.41 -6.57
CA GLU A 330 22.15 -14.77 -5.64
C GLU A 330 23.16 -15.81 -5.12
N HIS A 331 24.41 -15.65 -5.53
CA HIS A 331 25.52 -16.45 -5.03
C HIS A 331 26.17 -15.75 -3.83
N CYS A 332 26.03 -16.35 -2.63
CA CYS A 332 26.64 -15.78 -1.42
C CYS A 332 28.14 -16.07 -1.42
N ALA A 333 28.99 -15.08 -1.13
CA ALA A 333 30.42 -15.32 -0.93
C ALA A 333 30.67 -16.24 0.30
N ALA A 334 31.80 -16.96 0.29
CA ALA A 334 32.20 -17.80 1.41
C ALA A 334 32.22 -17.00 2.73
N GLY A 335 31.56 -17.53 3.78
CA GLY A 335 31.42 -16.86 5.08
C GLY A 335 30.22 -15.90 5.20
N SER A 336 29.53 -15.58 4.10
CA SER A 336 28.27 -14.83 4.13
C SER A 336 27.08 -15.79 4.18
N ALA A 337 26.43 -15.91 5.34
CA ALA A 337 25.23 -16.74 5.50
C ALA A 337 23.96 -15.89 5.33
N ARG A 338 23.55 -15.62 4.08
CA ARG A 338 22.19 -15.13 3.83
C ARG A 338 21.24 -16.31 3.93
N ALA A 339 20.55 -16.42 5.07
CA ALA A 339 19.61 -17.49 5.36
C ALA A 339 18.18 -17.03 5.15
N LEU A 340 17.34 -17.94 4.65
CA LEU A 340 15.89 -17.74 4.62
C LEU A 340 15.32 -17.74 6.04
N PRO A 341 14.24 -16.98 6.31
CA PRO A 341 13.54 -17.07 7.58
C PRO A 341 13.04 -18.48 7.86
N ALA A 342 13.28 -18.99 9.07
CA ALA A 342 12.80 -20.31 9.47
C ALA A 342 11.26 -20.43 9.43
N SER A 343 10.56 -19.32 9.70
CA SER A 343 9.10 -19.23 9.62
C SER A 343 8.55 -19.48 8.22
N TRP A 344 9.32 -19.22 7.16
CA TRP A 344 8.87 -19.47 5.79
C TRP A 344 8.73 -20.96 5.50
N ALA A 345 9.55 -21.81 6.14
CA ALA A 345 9.45 -23.26 6.00
C ALA A 345 8.17 -23.83 6.64
N GLN A 346 7.70 -23.22 7.73
CA GLN A 346 6.44 -23.60 8.38
C GLN A 346 5.21 -23.19 7.55
N LEU A 347 5.34 -22.08 6.82
CA LEU A 347 4.32 -21.57 5.90
C LEU A 347 4.36 -22.25 4.52
N ASN A 348 5.24 -23.24 4.33
CA ASN A 348 5.49 -23.86 3.03
C ASN A 348 4.32 -24.72 2.52
N GLN A 349 3.34 -25.06 3.38
CA GLN A 349 2.04 -25.61 2.95
C GLN A 349 1.30 -24.69 1.95
N GLN A 350 1.63 -23.38 1.96
CA GLN A 350 1.07 -22.35 1.09
C GLN A 350 2.06 -21.85 0.02
N GLN A 351 3.29 -22.39 -0.01
CA GLN A 351 4.41 -22.00 -0.90
C GLN A 351 4.75 -20.49 -0.93
N ALA A 352 4.17 -19.66 -0.05
CA ALA A 352 4.27 -18.21 -0.11
C ALA A 352 5.69 -17.67 0.07
N GLY A 353 6.53 -18.34 0.87
CA GLY A 353 7.95 -18.00 0.98
C GLY A 353 8.75 -18.38 -0.28
N ALA A 354 8.47 -19.57 -0.82
CA ALA A 354 9.14 -20.09 -2.01
C ALA A 354 8.81 -19.31 -3.28
N ASP A 355 7.62 -18.68 -3.35
CA ASP A 355 7.26 -17.70 -4.37
C ASP A 355 8.26 -16.54 -4.42
N TRP A 356 8.80 -16.13 -3.27
CA TRP A 356 9.78 -15.04 -3.21
C TRP A 356 11.19 -15.55 -3.41
N CYS A 357 11.63 -16.45 -2.52
CA CYS A 357 13.00 -16.91 -2.49
C CYS A 357 13.08 -18.36 -1.99
N ARG A 358 13.91 -19.16 -2.67
CA ARG A 358 14.18 -20.56 -2.34
C ARG A 358 15.64 -20.89 -2.58
N GLN A 359 16.07 -22.10 -2.22
CA GLN A 359 17.37 -22.59 -2.65
C GLN A 359 17.39 -22.76 -4.17
N ALA A 360 18.49 -22.39 -4.80
CA ALA A 360 18.67 -22.58 -6.24
C ALA A 360 18.72 -24.07 -6.60
N THR A 361 18.10 -24.44 -7.73
CA THR A 361 18.17 -25.81 -8.25
C THR A 361 19.52 -26.06 -8.94
N PRO A 362 19.95 -27.33 -9.09
CA PRO A 362 21.13 -27.67 -9.87
C PRO A 362 21.11 -27.09 -11.28
N ASP A 363 19.96 -27.12 -11.96
CA ASP A 363 19.82 -26.54 -13.31
C ASP A 363 20.02 -25.02 -13.33
N GLN A 364 19.54 -24.31 -12.31
CA GLN A 364 19.73 -22.86 -12.19
C GLN A 364 21.20 -22.50 -11.94
N LEU A 365 21.88 -23.29 -11.11
CA LEU A 365 23.32 -23.16 -10.87
C LEU A 365 24.12 -23.42 -12.15
N ALA A 366 23.83 -24.52 -12.83
CA ALA A 366 24.50 -24.89 -14.08
C ALA A 366 24.33 -23.82 -15.17
N ARG A 367 23.13 -23.25 -15.33
CA ARG A 367 22.86 -22.14 -16.25
C ARG A 367 23.67 -20.87 -15.94
N CYS A 368 24.10 -20.69 -14.69
CA CYS A 368 24.92 -19.57 -14.25
C CYS A 368 26.42 -19.94 -14.16
N GLY A 369 26.82 -21.12 -14.64
CA GLY A 369 28.20 -21.60 -14.60
C GLY A 369 28.70 -21.92 -13.18
N LEU A 370 27.79 -22.16 -12.22
CA LEU A 370 28.13 -22.49 -10.84
C LEU A 370 28.11 -24.01 -10.62
N PRO A 371 28.98 -24.53 -9.73
CA PRO A 371 29.02 -25.96 -9.43
C PRO A 371 27.72 -26.41 -8.76
N ALA A 372 27.44 -27.71 -8.86
CA ALA A 372 26.33 -28.33 -8.15
C ALA A 372 26.44 -28.08 -6.62
N PRO A 373 25.31 -28.07 -5.89
CA PRO A 373 25.34 -27.91 -4.44
C PRO A 373 26.16 -29.04 -3.80
N GLY A 374 27.19 -28.69 -3.02
CA GLY A 374 27.99 -29.60 -2.22
C GLY A 374 28.13 -29.08 -0.79
N ALA A 375 28.63 -29.91 0.14
CA ALA A 375 28.79 -29.53 1.54
C ALA A 375 29.70 -28.30 1.77
N ALA A 376 30.56 -27.99 0.79
CA ALA A 376 31.44 -26.82 0.79
C ALA A 376 30.98 -25.69 -0.17
N SER A 377 29.89 -25.89 -0.93
CA SER A 377 29.40 -24.86 -1.85
C SER A 377 28.71 -23.74 -1.06
N PRO A 378 28.99 -22.47 -1.37
CA PRO A 378 28.28 -21.36 -0.74
C PRO A 378 26.78 -21.46 -1.00
N ALA A 379 25.96 -20.99 -0.06
CA ALA A 379 24.52 -20.95 -0.25
C ALA A 379 24.15 -20.11 -1.48
N ALA A 380 23.29 -20.66 -2.35
CA ALA A 380 22.79 -19.99 -3.53
C ALA A 380 21.27 -19.88 -3.45
N LEU A 381 20.79 -18.64 -3.49
CA LEU A 381 19.37 -18.33 -3.37
C LEU A 381 18.80 -17.98 -4.74
N TRP A 382 17.67 -18.58 -5.07
CA TRP A 382 16.88 -18.24 -6.24
C TRP A 382 15.73 -17.33 -5.85
N HIS A 383 15.79 -16.08 -6.33
CA HIS A 383 14.71 -15.11 -6.23
C HIS A 383 13.76 -15.27 -7.41
N ALA A 384 12.65 -15.97 -7.19
CA ALA A 384 11.74 -16.36 -8.27
C ALA A 384 10.97 -15.17 -8.84
N GLN A 385 10.59 -14.22 -7.98
CA GLN A 385 9.87 -13.00 -8.35
C GLN A 385 10.84 -11.82 -8.50
N ALA A 386 11.94 -12.08 -9.21
CA ALA A 386 12.92 -11.07 -9.55
C ALA A 386 12.97 -10.84 -11.07
N ALA A 387 13.24 -9.59 -11.44
CA ALA A 387 13.26 -9.15 -12.83
C ALA A 387 14.47 -8.25 -13.10
N TRP A 388 14.83 -8.11 -14.37
CA TRP A 388 15.57 -6.94 -14.82
C TRP A 388 14.59 -5.94 -15.45
N VAL A 389 14.90 -4.65 -15.38
CA VAL A 389 14.11 -3.56 -15.97
C VAL A 389 15.01 -2.43 -16.46
N LYS A 390 14.67 -1.80 -17.59
CA LYS A 390 15.24 -0.53 -18.03
C LYS A 390 14.60 0.60 -17.21
N PRO A 391 15.30 1.21 -16.23
CA PRO A 391 14.69 2.22 -15.36
C PRO A 391 14.18 3.44 -16.12
N ALA A 392 14.90 3.86 -17.17
CA ALA A 392 14.50 4.96 -18.03
C ALA A 392 13.15 4.73 -18.71
N SER A 393 12.86 3.50 -19.17
CA SER A 393 11.56 3.15 -19.77
C SER A 393 10.43 3.31 -18.75
N LEU A 394 10.66 2.86 -17.50
CA LEU A 394 9.66 2.98 -16.43
C LEU A 394 9.43 4.43 -15.99
N VAL A 395 10.52 5.22 -15.84
CA VAL A 395 10.46 6.66 -15.55
C VAL A 395 9.67 7.38 -16.64
N LYS A 396 9.98 7.13 -17.92
CA LYS A 396 9.29 7.73 -19.05
C LYS A 396 7.79 7.40 -19.03
N ALA A 397 7.43 6.14 -18.81
CA ALA A 397 6.04 5.72 -18.75
C ALA A 397 5.27 6.41 -17.61
N TRP A 398 5.87 6.52 -16.43
CA TRP A 398 5.25 7.22 -15.30
C TRP A 398 5.10 8.72 -15.54
N LEU A 399 6.13 9.39 -16.07
CA LEU A 399 6.06 10.82 -16.36
C LEU A 399 5.08 11.14 -17.50
N GLY A 400 4.73 10.18 -18.35
CA GLY A 400 3.67 10.30 -19.36
C GLY A 400 2.24 10.18 -18.81
N THR A 401 2.06 10.03 -17.49
CA THR A 401 0.71 9.96 -16.88
C THR A 401 -0.02 11.30 -17.06
N PRO A 402 -1.29 11.30 -17.54
CA PRO A 402 -2.08 12.53 -17.62
C PRO A 402 -2.13 13.29 -16.30
N GLY A 403 -1.92 14.61 -16.35
CA GLY A 403 -1.81 15.46 -15.15
C GLY A 403 -0.39 15.68 -14.64
N VAL A 404 0.62 15.04 -15.24
CA VAL A 404 2.05 15.29 -14.98
C VAL A 404 2.64 16.21 -16.06
N THR A 405 3.31 17.28 -15.63
CA THR A 405 4.11 18.18 -16.46
C THR A 405 5.57 18.08 -16.02
N ILE A 406 6.52 18.07 -16.97
CA ILE A 406 7.95 17.95 -16.68
C ILE A 406 8.65 19.23 -17.10
N VAL A 407 9.51 19.77 -16.25
CA VAL A 407 10.39 20.90 -16.55
C VAL A 407 11.82 20.50 -16.22
N LEU A 408 12.65 20.46 -17.25
CA LEU A 408 14.06 20.02 -17.20
C LEU A 408 14.98 21.24 -17.21
N ASN A 409 16.27 21.03 -16.93
CA ASN A 409 17.25 22.11 -16.76
C ASN A 409 16.82 23.14 -15.71
N CYS A 410 16.16 22.67 -14.65
CA CYS A 410 15.50 23.48 -13.64
C CYS A 410 16.05 23.12 -12.25
N PRO A 411 17.29 23.55 -11.92
CA PRO A 411 17.92 23.20 -10.65
C PRO A 411 17.25 23.95 -9.49
N ALA A 412 16.49 23.23 -8.68
CA ALA A 412 15.95 23.76 -7.43
C ALA A 412 17.03 23.88 -6.34
N ALA A 413 17.03 25.02 -5.65
CA ALA A 413 17.98 25.33 -4.57
C ALA A 413 17.31 25.39 -3.21
N GLN A 414 16.10 25.95 -3.12
CA GLN A 414 15.42 26.19 -1.85
C GLN A 414 13.93 25.89 -1.93
N VAL A 415 13.35 25.48 -0.79
CA VAL A 415 11.91 25.30 -0.62
C VAL A 415 11.45 26.13 0.57
N LEU A 416 10.55 27.08 0.33
CA LEU A 416 10.08 28.05 1.33
C LEU A 416 8.58 27.87 1.59
N PRO A 417 8.12 27.90 2.85
CA PRO A 417 6.70 27.96 3.15
C PRO A 417 6.14 29.35 2.78
N THR A 418 4.90 29.36 2.29
CA THR A 418 4.13 30.58 1.99
C THR A 418 2.74 30.46 2.61
N PRO A 419 1.96 31.56 2.74
CA PRO A 419 0.59 31.47 3.22
C PRO A 419 -0.32 30.56 2.38
N GLY A 420 -0.01 30.37 1.09
CA GLY A 420 -0.79 29.55 0.14
C GLY A 420 -0.22 28.16 -0.12
N GLY A 421 0.80 27.71 0.61
CA GLY A 421 1.48 26.44 0.39
C GLY A 421 2.99 26.59 0.39
N TRP A 422 3.65 26.18 -0.68
CA TRP A 422 5.10 26.14 -0.82
C TRP A 422 5.56 26.82 -2.09
N GLN A 423 6.75 27.42 -2.01
CA GLN A 423 7.47 28.01 -3.13
C GLN A 423 8.82 27.32 -3.30
N VAL A 424 9.20 27.04 -4.55
CA VAL A 424 10.50 26.48 -4.90
C VAL A 424 11.31 27.54 -5.61
N LEU A 425 12.52 27.80 -5.13
CA LEU A 425 13.47 28.74 -5.71
C LEU A 425 14.62 28.03 -6.41
N GLY A 426 15.13 28.65 -7.47
CA GLY A 426 16.30 28.21 -8.21
C GLY A 426 17.60 28.77 -7.63
N LEU A 427 18.69 28.59 -8.36
CA LEU A 427 20.05 28.93 -7.91
C LEU A 427 20.30 30.44 -7.84
N ALA A 428 19.54 31.25 -8.57
CA ALA A 428 19.61 32.71 -8.57
C ALA A 428 18.45 33.34 -7.77
N ASP A 429 17.88 32.59 -6.82
CA ASP A 429 16.70 32.95 -6.02
C ASP A 429 15.43 33.27 -6.85
N GLU A 430 15.41 32.84 -8.11
CA GLU A 430 14.26 32.95 -9.00
C GLU A 430 13.18 31.94 -8.62
N VAL A 431 11.91 32.31 -8.79
CA VAL A 431 10.78 31.42 -8.48
C VAL A 431 10.61 30.40 -9.60
N LEU A 432 10.86 29.12 -9.31
CA LEU A 432 10.66 28.02 -10.25
C LEU A 432 9.21 27.53 -10.27
N GLY A 433 8.49 27.68 -9.14
CA GLY A 433 7.09 27.31 -9.04
C GLY A 433 6.51 27.44 -7.63
N GLN A 434 5.19 27.37 -7.54
CA GLN A 434 4.44 27.34 -6.28
C GLN A 434 3.40 26.22 -6.30
N ALA A 435 3.18 25.57 -5.16
CA ALA A 435 2.21 24.49 -5.02
C ALA A 435 1.80 24.26 -3.55
N HIS A 436 0.61 23.70 -3.35
CA HIS A 436 0.10 23.28 -2.04
C HIS A 436 0.91 22.14 -1.42
N LEU A 437 1.56 21.32 -2.24
CA LEU A 437 2.42 20.21 -1.82
C LEU A 437 3.76 20.27 -2.57
N VAL A 438 4.86 20.03 -1.85
CA VAL A 438 6.18 19.77 -2.45
C VAL A 438 6.68 18.41 -1.99
N VAL A 439 7.18 17.61 -2.94
CA VAL A 439 7.83 16.33 -2.68
C VAL A 439 9.31 16.43 -3.03
N LEU A 440 10.17 16.10 -2.08
CA LEU A 440 11.61 16.00 -2.30
C LEU A 440 11.96 14.58 -2.78
N ALA A 441 12.35 14.44 -4.04
CA ALA A 441 12.74 13.18 -4.68
C ALA A 441 14.06 13.32 -5.49
N ALA A 442 14.94 14.21 -5.05
CA ALA A 442 16.13 14.66 -5.78
C ALA A 442 17.39 13.80 -5.50
N GLY A 443 17.20 12.55 -5.09
CA GLY A 443 18.29 11.64 -4.74
C GLY A 443 19.22 12.26 -3.69
N PHE A 444 20.52 12.34 -4.00
CA PHE A 444 21.55 12.93 -3.14
C PHE A 444 21.24 14.38 -2.72
N ALA A 445 20.66 15.18 -3.61
CA ALA A 445 20.35 16.59 -3.34
C ALA A 445 19.16 16.79 -2.39
N SER A 446 18.39 15.73 -2.07
CA SER A 446 17.22 15.83 -1.19
C SER A 446 17.58 16.36 0.20
N GLN A 447 18.77 16.05 0.71
CA GLN A 447 19.21 16.51 2.03
C GLN A 447 19.41 18.03 2.08
N ALA A 448 20.10 18.60 1.09
CA ALA A 448 20.29 20.05 1.00
C ALA A 448 18.94 20.78 0.85
N LEU A 449 18.05 20.28 -0.02
CA LEU A 449 16.71 20.83 -0.19
C LEU A 449 15.89 20.75 1.10
N ALA A 450 15.94 19.63 1.83
CA ALA A 450 15.25 19.48 3.10
C ALA A 450 15.77 20.45 4.18
N GLN A 451 17.07 20.74 4.18
CA GLN A 451 17.69 21.71 5.09
C GLN A 451 17.34 23.16 4.74
N SER A 452 16.99 23.45 3.47
CA SER A 452 16.57 24.79 3.05
C SER A 452 15.19 25.21 3.59
N VAL A 453 14.39 24.25 4.06
CA VAL A 453 13.05 24.50 4.61
C VAL A 453 13.16 25.26 5.92
N LYS A 454 13.03 26.59 5.84
CA LYS A 454 12.97 27.47 7.02
C LYS A 454 11.56 27.41 7.62
N PRO A 455 11.40 27.25 8.95
CA PRO A 455 10.08 27.32 9.58
C PRO A 455 9.47 28.71 9.36
N SER A 456 8.15 28.75 9.14
CA SER A 456 7.41 30.02 9.09
C SER A 456 7.47 30.70 10.46
N THR A 457 8.04 31.90 10.54
CA THR A 457 8.19 32.68 11.78
C THR A 457 6.91 33.40 12.21
N HIS A 458 5.80 33.26 11.47
CA HIS A 458 4.56 33.95 11.78
C HIS A 458 3.70 33.18 12.79
N ARG A 459 3.92 33.40 14.10
CA ARG A 459 2.86 33.42 15.15
C ARG A 459 3.32 33.66 16.60
N HIS A 460 4.58 33.97 16.89
CA HIS A 460 5.04 34.23 18.27
C HIS A 460 5.41 35.70 18.52
N GLU A 461 4.48 36.65 18.30
CA GLU A 461 4.67 38.04 18.76
C GLU A 461 3.80 38.42 19.98
N HIS A 462 2.95 37.53 20.50
CA HIS A 462 2.06 37.88 21.63
C HIS A 462 1.97 36.87 22.78
N LEU A 463 2.88 35.90 22.89
CA LEU A 463 2.99 35.07 24.10
C LEU A 463 4.28 35.44 24.84
N GLN A 464 4.09 36.12 25.98
CA GLN A 464 5.17 36.38 26.94
C GLN A 464 5.86 35.07 27.26
N VAL A 465 7.16 35.03 26.97
CA VAL A 465 8.07 33.92 27.22
C VAL A 465 8.16 33.72 28.73
N ASN A 466 7.60 32.61 29.22
CA ASN A 466 7.85 32.15 30.59
C ASN A 466 7.77 30.63 30.62
N THR A 467 8.91 29.98 30.35
CA THR A 467 9.47 28.81 31.07
C THR A 467 10.50 28.09 30.19
N ALA A 468 11.44 27.38 30.82
CA ALA A 468 12.44 26.53 30.17
C ALA A 468 11.85 25.42 29.28
N ALA A 469 10.53 25.18 29.33
CA ALA A 469 9.82 24.25 28.46
C ALA A 469 9.66 24.77 27.02
N ASP A 470 9.60 26.09 26.80
CA ASP A 470 9.41 26.65 25.46
C ASP A 470 10.69 26.66 24.61
N MET A 471 11.87 26.56 25.23
CA MET A 471 13.11 26.30 24.49
C MET A 471 13.13 24.91 23.84
N ALA A 472 12.29 23.96 24.29
CA ALA A 472 12.14 22.66 23.67
C ALA A 472 11.15 22.67 22.48
N VAL A 473 10.33 23.70 22.34
CA VAL A 473 9.31 23.84 21.27
C VAL A 473 9.88 24.53 20.02
N SER A 474 10.97 25.29 20.15
CA SER A 474 11.68 25.93 19.02
C SER A 474 12.62 25.00 18.24
N ALA A 475 12.75 23.73 18.64
CA ALA A 475 13.57 22.75 17.93
C ALA A 475 12.81 22.25 16.70
N VAL A 476 13.05 22.91 15.55
CA VAL A 476 12.83 22.32 14.23
C VAL A 476 13.52 20.96 14.24
N LYS A 477 12.75 19.88 14.40
CA LYS A 477 13.26 18.53 14.16
C LYS A 477 13.55 18.45 12.67
N THR A 478 14.79 18.74 12.29
CA THR A 478 15.31 18.59 10.92
C THR A 478 14.74 17.31 10.32
N LEU A 479 14.26 17.36 9.07
CA LEU A 479 13.92 16.14 8.32
C LEU A 479 15.16 15.24 8.31
N ALA A 480 15.19 14.27 9.22
CA ALA A 480 16.35 13.41 9.43
C ALA A 480 16.39 12.38 8.31
N LEU A 481 16.89 12.79 7.14
CA LEU A 481 17.17 11.89 6.04
C LEU A 481 18.40 11.08 6.41
N GLN A 482 18.19 9.84 6.87
CA GLN A 482 19.27 8.89 7.07
C GLN A 482 19.52 8.12 5.77
N PRO A 483 20.77 8.11 5.27
CA PRO A 483 21.10 7.29 4.11
C PRO A 483 20.93 5.81 4.46
N ILE A 484 20.14 5.09 3.67
CA ILE A 484 20.11 3.63 3.74
C ILE A 484 21.32 3.12 2.94
N ARG A 485 22.13 2.24 3.51
CA ARG A 485 23.24 1.60 2.79
C ARG A 485 22.69 0.83 1.58
N GLY A 486 22.86 1.40 0.39
CA GLY A 486 22.61 0.70 -0.88
C GLY A 486 23.76 -0.25 -1.19
N GLN A 487 23.45 -1.37 -1.84
CA GLN A 487 24.45 -2.24 -2.46
C GLN A 487 24.58 -1.84 -3.93
N VAL A 488 25.81 -1.58 -4.39
CA VAL A 488 26.11 -1.36 -5.80
C VAL A 488 26.67 -2.66 -6.36
N SER A 489 25.96 -3.24 -7.33
CA SER A 489 26.45 -4.36 -8.14
C SER A 489 26.92 -3.80 -9.47
N TRP A 490 28.09 -4.21 -9.93
CA TRP A 490 28.66 -3.81 -11.22
C TRP A 490 29.10 -5.05 -12.00
N GLY A 491 29.10 -4.95 -13.33
CA GLY A 491 29.59 -5.97 -14.25
C GLY A 491 30.01 -5.31 -15.57
N ARG A 492 30.84 -5.97 -16.37
CA ARG A 492 31.30 -5.40 -17.65
C ARG A 492 30.30 -5.73 -18.75
N HIS A 493 29.96 -4.72 -19.55
CA HIS A 493 29.10 -4.89 -20.73
C HIS A 493 29.66 -5.91 -21.74
N ALA A 494 30.99 -6.06 -21.81
CA ALA A 494 31.67 -7.02 -22.68
C ALA A 494 31.42 -8.50 -22.31
N ASP A 495 30.90 -8.78 -21.12
CA ASP A 495 30.64 -10.14 -20.62
C ASP A 495 29.19 -10.60 -20.88
N LEU A 496 28.39 -9.79 -21.59
CA LEU A 496 27.05 -10.18 -22.04
C LEU A 496 27.16 -11.05 -23.30
N PRO A 497 26.50 -12.23 -23.36
CA PRO A 497 26.48 -13.05 -24.57
C PRO A 497 25.92 -12.23 -25.74
N HIS A 498 26.60 -12.28 -26.88
CA HIS A 498 26.23 -11.54 -28.08
C HIS A 498 24.76 -11.82 -28.44
N GLY A 499 23.91 -10.79 -28.36
CA GLY A 499 22.48 -10.87 -28.69
C GLY A 499 21.51 -10.36 -27.61
N GLY A 500 21.95 -9.75 -26.52
CA GLY A 500 21.06 -9.22 -25.48
C GLY A 500 21.16 -7.70 -25.27
N LEU A 501 20.40 -6.91 -26.04
CA LEU A 501 19.68 -5.70 -25.59
C LEU A 501 18.68 -5.19 -26.64
#